data_AF-A0A956KQ23-F1
#
_entry.id   AF-A0A956KQ23-F1
#
_cell.length_a   1.000
_cell.length_b   1.000
_cell.length_c   1.000
_cell.angle_alpha   90.00
_cell.angle_beta   90.00
_cell.angle_gamma   90.00
#
_symmetry.space_group_name_H-M   'P 1'
#
loop_
_entity.id
_entity.type
_entity.pdbx_description
1 polymer ?
#
loop_
_entity_poly.entity_id
_entity_poly.type
_entity_poly.pdbx_seq_one_letter_code
_entity_poly.pdbx_strand_id
1 'polypeptide(L)'
;DISDSKVVAAVCRECGFDGDMLVAAAERDDIKAALRQSTDDAVAAGVFGAPAFVVHGEGEPQLFWGSDRFELALRAASGLS
;
A
#
# COMPACT_ATOMS: atom_id res chain seq x y z
N ASP A 1 -10.60 -12.39 -12.11
CA ASP A 1 -10.75 -10.93 -12.05
C ASP A 1 -10.65 -10.53 -10.59
N ILE A 2 -9.84 -9.52 -10.26
CA ILE A 2 -9.63 -9.08 -8.87
C ILE A 2 -10.79 -8.25 -8.32
N SER A 3 -11.75 -7.87 -9.17
CA SER A 3 -13.00 -7.22 -8.74
C SER A 3 -14.07 -8.21 -8.26
N ASP A 4 -13.89 -9.52 -8.49
CA ASP A 4 -14.81 -10.56 -8.01
C ASP A 4 -14.40 -11.01 -6.61
N SER A 5 -15.27 -10.76 -5.63
CA SER A 5 -15.05 -11.12 -4.24
C SER A 5 -14.84 -12.62 -4.01
N LYS A 6 -15.40 -13.49 -4.87
CA LYS A 6 -15.16 -14.95 -4.80
C LYS A 6 -13.73 -15.30 -5.18
N VAL A 7 -13.17 -14.61 -6.16
CA VAL A 7 -11.78 -14.77 -6.57
C VAL A 7 -10.86 -14.30 -5.46
N VAL A 8 -11.14 -13.13 -4.86
CA VAL A 8 -10.37 -12.60 -3.73
C VAL A 8 -10.41 -13.54 -2.53
N ALA A 9 -11.58 -14.03 -2.14
CA ALA A 9 -11.72 -14.99 -1.03
C ALA A 9 -10.93 -16.29 -1.28
N ALA A 10 -10.92 -16.81 -2.52
CA ALA A 10 -10.14 -18.00 -2.88
C ALA A 10 -8.64 -17.77 -2.70
N VAL A 11 -8.11 -16.65 -3.21
CA VAL A 11 -6.69 -16.28 -3.06
C VAL A 11 -6.33 -16.08 -1.58
N CYS A 12 -7.18 -15.43 -0.80
CA CYS A 12 -6.96 -15.30 0.65
C CYS A 12 -6.82 -16.65 1.35
N ARG A 13 -7.65 -17.64 0.98
CA ARG A 13 -7.56 -19.01 1.53
C ARG A 13 -6.27 -19.72 1.09
N GLU A 14 -5.84 -19.54 -0.15
CA GLU A 14 -4.54 -20.06 -0.64
C GLU A 14 -3.35 -19.47 0.16
N CYS A 15 -3.48 -18.22 0.61
CA CYS A 15 -2.51 -17.57 1.49
C CYS A 15 -2.65 -17.95 2.98
N GLY A 16 -3.58 -18.85 3.35
CA GLY A 16 -3.79 -19.32 4.72
C GLY A 16 -4.67 -18.43 5.60
N PHE A 17 -5.43 -17.50 5.01
CA PHE A 17 -6.36 -16.63 5.73
C PHE A 17 -7.82 -17.10 5.59
N ASP A 18 -8.69 -16.62 6.48
CA ASP A 18 -10.14 -16.74 6.32
C ASP A 18 -10.64 -15.75 5.25
N GLY A 19 -10.76 -16.24 4.02
CA GLY A 19 -11.16 -15.42 2.88
C GLY A 19 -12.58 -14.84 2.98
N ASP A 20 -13.52 -15.58 3.58
CA ASP A 20 -14.91 -15.13 3.69
C ASP A 20 -15.00 -14.01 4.73
N MET A 21 -14.31 -14.16 5.86
CA MET A 21 -14.19 -13.12 6.88
C MET A 21 -13.51 -11.86 6.31
N LEU A 22 -12.43 -11.99 5.54
CA LEU A 22 -11.70 -10.85 4.99
C LEU A 22 -12.51 -10.06 3.95
N VAL A 23 -13.20 -10.76 3.05
CA VAL A 23 -14.07 -10.11 2.06
C VAL A 23 -15.24 -9.40 2.75
N ALA A 24 -15.85 -10.03 3.77
CA ALA A 24 -16.89 -9.36 4.55
C ALA A 24 -16.35 -8.13 5.30
N ALA A 25 -15.14 -8.21 5.84
CA ALA A 25 -14.51 -7.10 6.52
C ALA A 25 -14.20 -5.91 5.60
N ALA A 26 -13.77 -6.18 4.36
CA ALA A 26 -13.49 -5.16 3.34
C ALA A 26 -14.72 -4.30 3.00
N GLU A 27 -15.93 -4.82 3.22
CA GLU A 27 -17.18 -4.09 2.99
C GLU A 27 -17.56 -3.12 4.10
N ARG A 28 -16.95 -3.25 5.30
CA ARG A 28 -17.26 -2.40 6.45
C ARG A 28 -16.85 -0.95 6.22
N ASP A 29 -17.66 -0.02 6.70
CA ASP A 29 -17.45 1.41 6.52
C ASP A 29 -16.14 1.91 7.13
N ASP A 30 -15.72 1.36 8.28
CA ASP A 30 -14.48 1.72 8.94
C ASP A 30 -13.24 1.29 8.14
N ILE A 31 -13.27 0.11 7.52
CA ILE A 31 -12.19 -0.36 6.63
C ILE A 31 -12.13 0.47 5.35
N LYS A 32 -13.28 0.78 4.75
CA LYS A 32 -13.35 1.66 3.58
C LYS A 32 -12.91 3.09 3.90
N ALA A 33 -13.19 3.59 5.10
CA ALA A 33 -12.71 4.88 5.57
C ALA A 33 -11.19 4.87 5.76
N ALA A 34 -10.64 3.81 6.37
CA ALA A 34 -9.20 3.65 6.53
C ALA A 34 -8.45 3.62 5.19
N LEU A 35 -8.99 2.95 4.16
CA LEU A 35 -8.41 2.96 2.82
C LEU A 35 -8.38 4.37 2.21
N ARG A 36 -9.45 5.16 2.38
CA ARG A 36 -9.50 6.55 1.91
C ARG A 36 -8.48 7.42 2.64
N GLN A 37 -8.43 7.31 3.96
CA GLN A 37 -7.47 8.06 4.77
C GLN A 37 -6.02 7.76 4.35
N SER A 38 -5.67 6.48 4.17
CA SER A 38 -4.33 6.11 3.67
C SER A 38 -4.02 6.69 2.29
N THR A 39 -5.04 6.86 1.44
CA THR A 39 -4.88 7.50 0.11
C THR A 39 -4.68 9.01 0.26
N ASP A 40 -5.45 9.66 1.13
CA ASP A 40 -5.33 11.09 1.41
C ASP A 40 -3.96 11.42 2.03
N ASP A 41 -3.46 10.57 2.94
CA ASP A 41 -2.14 10.70 3.55
C ASP A 41 -1.02 10.58 2.50
N ALA A 42 -1.16 9.65 1.54
CA ALA A 42 -0.21 9.51 0.44
C ALA A 42 -0.20 10.78 -0.45
N VAL A 43 -1.37 11.33 -0.78
CA VAL A 43 -1.49 12.58 -1.54
C VAL A 43 -0.87 13.75 -0.77
N ALA A 44 -1.09 13.84 0.54
CA ALA A 44 -0.49 14.86 1.40
C ALA A 44 1.05 14.74 1.45
N ALA A 45 1.59 13.52 1.33
CA ALA A 45 3.03 13.27 1.18
C ALA A 45 3.59 13.53 -0.23
N GLY A 46 2.75 14.03 -1.16
CA GLY A 46 3.16 14.37 -2.53
C GLY A 46 3.07 13.21 -3.53
N VAL A 47 2.52 12.05 -3.13
CA VAL A 47 2.31 10.93 -4.05
C VAL A 47 1.25 11.31 -5.09
N PHE A 48 1.58 11.13 -6.38
CA PHE A 48 0.68 11.42 -7.51
C PHE A 48 0.43 10.21 -8.41
N GLY A 49 1.00 9.05 -8.09
CA GLY A 49 0.85 7.81 -8.86
C GLY A 49 1.51 6.62 -8.17
N ALA A 50 1.35 5.43 -8.74
CA ALA A 50 1.86 4.18 -8.17
C ALA A 50 2.80 3.43 -9.14
N PRO A 51 3.83 2.72 -8.63
CA PRO A 51 4.25 2.72 -7.24
C PRO A 51 5.00 4.00 -6.86
N ALA A 52 4.93 4.37 -5.59
CA ALA A 52 5.71 5.43 -4.98
C ALA A 52 6.20 4.96 -3.61
N PHE A 53 7.38 5.42 -3.21
CA PHE A 53 8.03 5.06 -1.96
C PHE A 53 8.38 6.34 -1.20
N VAL A 54 7.83 6.48 0.01
CA VAL A 54 8.22 7.55 0.94
C VAL A 54 9.18 6.94 1.95
N VAL A 55 10.42 7.42 1.96
CA VAL A 55 11.48 6.95 2.84
C VAL A 55 11.65 7.94 3.97
N HIS A 56 11.41 7.47 5.20
CA HIS A 56 11.68 8.21 6.42
C HIS A 56 13.07 7.82 6.93
N GLY A 57 14.05 8.71 6.79
CA GLY A 57 15.43 8.51 7.21
C GLY A 57 15.93 9.63 8.11
N GLU A 58 17.24 9.90 8.09
CA GLU A 58 17.79 11.09 8.74
C GLU A 58 17.45 12.33 7.92
N GLY A 59 16.61 13.22 8.48
CA GLY A 59 16.15 14.45 7.82
C GLY A 59 14.70 14.36 7.33
N GLU A 60 14.38 15.17 6.31
CA GLU A 60 13.03 15.24 5.75
C GLU A 60 12.67 13.97 4.95
N PRO A 61 11.40 13.54 4.95
CA PRO A 61 10.95 12.39 4.15
C PRO A 61 11.27 12.56 2.66
N GLN A 62 11.78 11.49 2.05
CA GLN A 62 12.15 11.48 0.63
C GLN A 62 11.15 10.67 -0.19
N LEU A 63 10.58 11.28 -1.23
CA LEU A 63 9.63 10.63 -2.14
C LEU A 63 10.34 10.15 -3.42
N PHE A 64 10.19 8.86 -3.73
CA PHE A 64 10.64 8.24 -4.97
C PHE A 64 9.43 7.71 -5.74
N TRP A 65 9.22 8.19 -6.97
CA TRP A 65 8.13 7.73 -7.83
C TRP A 65 8.65 6.80 -8.92
N GLY A 66 7.92 5.70 -9.17
CA GLY A 66 8.25 4.69 -10.17
C GLY A 66 9.02 3.50 -9.61
N SER A 67 8.81 2.32 -10.20
CA SER A 67 9.52 1.09 -9.82
C SER A 67 11.00 1.11 -10.23
N ASP A 68 11.37 1.90 -11.24
CA ASP A 68 12.74 2.12 -11.70
C ASP A 68 13.60 2.85 -10.65
N ARG A 69 12.97 3.49 -9.65
CA ARG A 69 13.63 4.19 -8.54
C ARG A 69 13.68 3.38 -7.25
N PHE A 70 13.23 2.12 -7.26
CA PHE A 70 13.20 1.27 -6.07
C PHE A 70 14.57 1.10 -5.42
N GLU A 71 15.63 0.87 -6.21
CA GLU A 71 17.00 0.75 -5.70
C GLU A 71 17.50 2.03 -5.01
N LEU A 72 17.09 3.20 -5.49
CA LEU A 72 17.43 4.48 -4.86
C LEU A 72 16.68 4.67 -3.54
N ALA A 73 15.40 4.29 -3.51
CA ALA A 73 14.61 4.30 -2.28
C ALA A 73 15.22 3.38 -1.21
N LEU A 74 15.72 2.19 -1.59
CA LEU A 74 16.39 1.27 -0.66
C LEU A 74 17.72 1.83 -0.11
N ARG A 75 18.51 2.50 -0.95
CA ARG A 75 19.74 3.18 -0.50
C ARG A 75 19.44 4.28 0.51
N ALA A 76 18.44 5.12 0.22
CA ALA A 76 17.98 6.14 1.15
C ALA A 76 17.49 5.53 2.47
N ALA A 77 16.74 4.41 2.41
CA ALA A 77 16.19 3.75 3.59
C ALA A 77 17.25 3.05 4.46
N SER A 78 18.38 2.66 3.86
CA SER A 78 19.50 2.02 4.57
C SER A 78 20.50 3.01 5.16
N GLY A 79 20.30 4.32 4.97
CA GLY A 79 21.26 5.34 5.39
C GLY A 79 22.56 5.34 4.57
N LEU A 80 22.61 4.58 3.48
CA LEU A 80 23.71 4.56 2.52
C LEU A 80 23.51 5.70 1.51
N SER A 81 23.59 6.93 2.01
CA SER A 81 23.60 8.14 1.17
C SER A 81 25.00 8.46 0.67
#